data_AF-A0A0R1NR01-F1
#
_entry.id   AF-A0A0R1NR01-F1
#
_cell.length_a   1.000
_cell.length_b   1.000
_cell.length_c   1.000
_cell.angle_alpha   90.00
_cell.angle_beta   90.00
_cell.angle_gamma   90.00
#
_symmetry.space_group_name_H-M   'P 1'
#
loop_
_entity.id
_entity.type
_entity.pdbx_description
1 polymer ?
#
loop_
_entity_poly.entity_id
_entity_poly.type
_entity_poly.pdbx_seq_one_letter_code
_entity_poly.pdbx_strand_id
1 'polypeptide(L)'
;MTNITKDKKRIQVQVDRDLYNDSNEVLNDIGISQATLINALLKKVVAEGRVPFELSQSKEERLSFEIAREVRKANIPEIKDPEAAKRYLLENGDDSFDEEK
;
A
#
# COMPACT_ATOMS: atom_id res chain seq x y z
N MET A 1 -32.66 -18.07 37.55
CA MET A 1 -32.15 -17.97 36.17
C MET A 1 -30.92 -17.09 36.20
N THR A 2 -29.72 -17.67 36.14
CA THR A 2 -28.46 -16.94 36.12
C THR A 2 -28.24 -16.38 34.72
N ASN A 3 -28.39 -15.06 34.57
CA ASN A 3 -28.02 -14.35 33.35
C ASN A 3 -26.51 -14.45 33.20
N ILE A 4 -26.02 -15.39 32.39
CA ILE A 4 -24.62 -15.42 31.95
C ILE A 4 -24.47 -14.26 30.96
N THR A 5 -24.29 -13.04 31.48
CA THR A 5 -23.81 -11.94 30.66
C THR A 5 -22.40 -12.33 30.22
N LYS A 6 -22.23 -12.66 28.94
CA LYS A 6 -20.91 -12.91 28.36
C LYS A 6 -20.02 -11.71 28.67
N ASP A 7 -19.01 -11.90 29.50
CA ASP A 7 -18.11 -10.82 29.92
C ASP A 7 -17.51 -10.14 28.70
N LYS A 8 -17.82 -8.85 28.52
CA LYS A 8 -17.29 -8.03 27.43
C LYS A 8 -15.98 -7.40 27.90
N LYS A 9 -14.92 -7.51 27.12
CA LYS A 9 -13.68 -6.75 27.32
C LYS A 9 -13.69 -5.49 26.46
N ARG A 10 -13.24 -4.38 27.04
CA ARG A 10 -13.07 -3.10 26.33
C ARG A 10 -11.68 -3.06 25.70
N ILE A 11 -11.62 -2.66 24.43
CA ILE A 11 -10.39 -2.36 23.70
C ILE A 11 -10.25 -0.83 23.65
N GLN A 12 -9.07 -0.31 24.00
CA GLN A 12 -8.73 1.12 23.87
C GLN A 12 -7.48 1.23 23.00
N VAL A 13 -7.57 1.99 21.92
CA VAL A 13 -6.49 2.19 20.94
C VAL A 13 -6.51 3.64 20.48
N GLN A 14 -5.33 4.22 20.29
CA GLN A 14 -5.19 5.54 19.66
C GLN A 14 -5.07 5.35 18.14
N VAL A 15 -5.82 6.15 17.40
CA VAL A 15 -5.85 6.13 15.93
C VAL A 15 -5.74 7.57 15.45
N ASP A 16 -5.13 7.77 14.30
CA ASP A 16 -5.16 9.07 13.63
C ASP A 16 -6.60 9.55 13.43
N ARG A 17 -6.82 10.86 13.61
CA ARG A 17 -8.16 11.45 13.62
C ARG A 17 -8.81 11.39 12.24
N ASP A 18 -8.05 11.69 11.19
CA ASP A 18 -8.59 11.76 9.84
C ASP A 18 -8.86 10.34 9.32
N LEU A 19 -7.93 9.42 9.56
CA LEU A 19 -8.14 7.99 9.31
C LEU A 19 -9.40 7.44 10.01
N TYR A 20 -9.63 7.86 11.26
CA TYR A 20 -10.83 7.46 12.00
C TYR A 20 -12.11 7.97 11.32
N ASN A 21 -12.15 9.24 10.92
CA ASN A 21 -13.33 9.85 10.31
C ASN A 21 -13.61 9.23 8.94
N ASP A 22 -12.60 9.15 8.08
CA ASP A 22 -12.72 8.62 6.72
C ASP A 22 -13.17 7.15 6.74
N SER A 23 -12.56 6.34 7.61
CA SER A 23 -12.98 4.94 7.76
C SER A 23 -14.41 4.81 8.28
N ASN A 24 -14.84 5.70 9.18
CA ASN A 24 -16.20 5.66 9.71
C ASN A 24 -17.24 6.07 8.64
N GLU A 25 -16.93 7.02 7.78
CA GLU A 25 -17.77 7.38 6.63
C GLU A 25 -17.97 6.18 5.69
N VAL A 26 -16.86 5.56 5.24
CA VAL A 26 -16.91 4.37 4.36
C VAL A 26 -17.69 3.22 5.00
N LEU A 27 -17.51 2.98 6.30
CA LEU A 27 -18.20 1.91 7.02
C LEU A 27 -19.70 2.20 7.16
N ASN A 28 -20.09 3.45 7.34
CA ASN A 28 -21.51 3.84 7.41
C ASN A 28 -22.20 3.67 6.05
N ASP A 29 -21.51 3.95 4.94
CA ASP A 29 -22.06 3.75 3.58
C ASP A 29 -22.44 2.29 3.30
N ILE A 30 -21.71 1.33 3.89
CA ILE A 30 -22.01 -0.10 3.79
C ILE A 30 -22.84 -0.64 4.97
N GLY A 31 -23.29 0.24 5.88
CA GLY A 31 -24.14 -0.12 7.03
C GLY A 31 -23.45 -0.91 8.14
N ILE A 32 -22.12 -0.77 8.28
CA ILE A 32 -21.32 -1.49 9.29
C ILE A 32 -20.76 -0.48 10.30
N SER A 33 -20.82 -0.79 11.59
CA SER A 33 -20.12 0.02 12.60
C SER A 33 -18.66 -0.41 12.76
N GLN A 34 -17.77 0.49 13.19
CA GLN A 34 -16.39 0.13 13.54
C GLN A 34 -16.31 -1.03 14.55
N ALA A 35 -17.18 -1.03 15.57
CA ALA A 35 -17.20 -2.11 16.56
C ALA A 35 -17.56 -3.47 15.93
N THR A 36 -18.47 -3.48 14.94
CA THR A 36 -18.82 -4.68 14.20
C THR A 36 -17.64 -5.18 13.38
N LEU A 37 -16.95 -4.28 12.66
CA LEU A 37 -15.74 -4.62 11.89
C LEU A 37 -14.65 -5.23 12.78
N ILE A 38 -14.32 -4.59 13.89
CA ILE A 38 -13.29 -5.08 14.83
C ILE A 38 -13.64 -6.47 15.33
N ASN A 39 -14.89 -6.70 15.74
CA ASN A 39 -15.33 -8.03 16.19
C ASN A 39 -15.27 -9.08 15.07
N ALA A 40 -15.59 -8.71 13.83
CA ALA A 40 -15.49 -9.61 12.69
C ALA A 40 -14.04 -10.00 12.39
N LEU A 41 -13.11 -9.03 12.42
CA LEU A 41 -11.68 -9.28 12.25
C LEU A 41 -11.13 -10.21 13.34
N LEU A 42 -11.47 -9.98 14.61
CA LEU A 42 -11.07 -10.86 15.71
C LEU A 42 -11.62 -12.29 15.55
N LYS A 43 -12.88 -12.43 15.13
CA LYS A 43 -13.46 -13.75 14.82
C LYS A 43 -12.71 -14.43 13.69
N LYS A 44 -12.33 -13.69 12.65
CA LYS A 44 -11.59 -14.21 11.49
C LYS A 44 -10.17 -14.65 11.88
N VAL A 45 -9.50 -13.91 12.77
CA VAL A 45 -8.21 -14.32 13.36
C VAL A 45 -8.35 -15.67 14.06
N VAL A 46 -9.37 -15.83 14.91
CA VAL A 46 -9.59 -17.08 15.65
C VAL A 46 -9.93 -18.23 14.69
N ALA A 47 -10.71 -17.97 13.65
CA ALA A 47 -11.12 -18.99 12.68
C ALA A 47 -9.98 -19.45 11.76
N GLU A 48 -9.13 -18.53 11.30
CA GLU A 48 -8.07 -18.82 10.32
C GLU A 48 -6.70 -19.06 10.97
N GLY A 49 -6.52 -18.72 12.25
CA GLY A 49 -5.22 -18.83 12.94
C GLY A 49 -4.15 -17.87 12.43
N ARG A 50 -4.52 -16.80 11.71
CA ARG A 50 -3.61 -15.82 11.10
C ARG A 50 -4.24 -14.42 11.04
N VAL A 51 -3.42 -13.42 10.72
CA VAL A 51 -3.90 -12.05 10.49
C VAL A 51 -4.80 -12.03 9.23
N PRO A 52 -6.01 -11.43 9.30
CA PRO A 52 -7.06 -11.56 8.29
C PRO A 52 -6.89 -10.62 7.08
N PHE A 53 -5.67 -10.24 6.78
CA PHE A 53 -5.23 -9.44 5.65
C PHE A 53 -3.76 -9.74 5.37
N GLU A 54 -3.33 -9.48 4.14
CA GLU A 54 -1.94 -9.71 3.75
C GLU A 54 -1.04 -8.67 4.42
N LEU A 55 0.01 -9.11 5.10
CA LEU A 55 1.05 -8.24 5.66
C LEU A 55 2.17 -8.07 4.64
N SER A 56 1.82 -7.52 3.48
CA SER A 56 2.78 -7.20 2.42
C SER A 56 2.66 -5.74 2.02
N GLN A 57 3.70 -5.20 1.39
CA GLN A 57 3.62 -3.91 0.73
C GLN A 57 2.53 -3.97 -0.33
N SER A 58 1.78 -2.87 -0.51
CA SER A 58 0.87 -2.78 -1.65
C SER A 58 1.66 -2.99 -2.95
N LYS A 59 1.02 -3.45 -4.03
CA LYS A 59 1.72 -3.62 -5.32
C LYS A 59 2.41 -2.32 -5.76
N GLU A 60 1.77 -1.19 -5.49
CA GLU A 60 2.29 0.16 -5.80
C GLU A 60 3.48 0.53 -4.92
N GLU A 61 3.41 0.29 -3.62
CA GLU A 61 4.53 0.50 -2.69
C GLU A 61 5.70 -0.40 -3.03
N ARG A 62 5.42 -1.67 -3.39
CA ARG A 62 6.44 -2.62 -3.80
C ARG A 62 7.11 -2.22 -5.10
N LEU A 63 6.33 -1.83 -6.10
CA LEU A 63 6.82 -1.35 -7.39
C LEU A 63 7.66 -0.09 -7.21
N SER A 64 7.17 0.88 -6.42
CA SER A 64 7.89 2.11 -6.12
C SER A 64 9.22 1.83 -5.42
N PHE A 65 9.22 0.91 -4.45
CA PHE A 65 10.43 0.44 -3.78
C PHE A 65 11.41 -0.22 -4.76
N GLU A 66 10.92 -1.08 -5.65
CA GLU A 66 11.74 -1.77 -6.64
C GLU A 66 12.35 -0.81 -7.66
N ILE A 67 11.56 0.13 -8.22
CA ILE A 67 12.07 1.19 -9.10
C ILE A 67 13.16 1.99 -8.38
N ALA A 68 12.89 2.48 -7.17
CA ALA A 68 13.86 3.26 -6.41
C ALA A 68 15.14 2.45 -6.10
N ARG A 69 15.01 1.14 -5.84
CA ARG A 69 16.15 0.25 -5.61
C ARG A 69 16.97 0.06 -6.88
N GLU A 70 16.32 -0.19 -8.01
CA GLU A 70 17.02 -0.39 -9.28
C GLU A 70 17.65 0.91 -9.79
N VAL A 71 17.03 2.07 -9.61
CA VAL A 71 17.64 3.39 -9.90
C VAL A 71 18.91 3.61 -9.07
N ARG A 72 18.93 3.19 -7.79
CA ARG A 72 20.13 3.29 -6.95
C ARG A 72 21.24 2.33 -7.38
N LYS A 73 20.89 1.16 -7.91
CA LYS A 73 21.85 0.13 -8.34
C LYS A 73 22.39 0.39 -9.73
N ALA A 74 21.52 0.85 -10.63
CA ALA A 74 21.91 1.32 -11.92
C ALA A 74 22.79 2.55 -11.66
N ASN A 75 24.05 2.47 -12.08
CA ASN A 75 25.01 3.57 -11.99
C ASN A 75 24.62 4.66 -13.00
N ILE A 76 23.38 5.18 -12.89
CA ILE A 76 22.79 6.13 -13.82
C ILE A 76 23.51 7.46 -13.59
N PRO A 77 24.13 8.03 -14.64
CA PRO A 77 24.81 9.31 -14.51
C PRO A 77 23.79 10.41 -14.17
N GLU A 78 24.15 11.31 -13.25
CA GLU A 78 23.36 12.51 -12.99
C GLU A 78 23.56 13.49 -14.15
N ILE A 79 22.55 13.61 -15.02
CA ILE A 79 22.62 14.45 -16.21
C ILE A 79 22.03 15.83 -15.90
N LYS A 80 22.88 16.86 -15.97
CA LYS A 80 22.52 18.25 -15.60
C LYS A 80 22.28 19.17 -16.80
N ASP A 81 22.49 18.67 -18.00
CA ASP A 81 22.47 19.45 -19.25
C ASP A 81 21.58 18.78 -20.31
N PRO A 82 20.70 19.52 -21.01
CA PRO A 82 19.81 18.97 -22.03
C PRO A 82 20.52 18.24 -23.17
N GLU A 83 21.70 18.71 -23.62
CA GLU A 83 22.45 18.04 -24.69
C GLU A 83 23.08 16.74 -24.20
N ALA A 84 23.52 16.69 -22.94
CA ALA A 84 23.98 15.45 -22.32
C ALA A 84 22.84 14.43 -22.13
N ALA A 85 21.62 14.88 -21.86
CA ALA A 85 20.44 14.00 -21.79
C ALA A 85 20.10 13.43 -23.17
N LYS A 86 20.14 14.28 -24.20
CA LYS A 86 19.91 13.89 -25.58
C LYS A 86 20.93 12.84 -26.04
N ARG A 87 22.22 13.05 -25.79
CA ARG A 87 23.28 12.06 -26.07
C ARG A 87 23.04 10.74 -25.32
N TYR A 88 22.78 10.79 -24.03
CA TYR A 88 22.57 9.56 -23.25
C TYR A 88 21.36 8.72 -23.71
N LEU A 89 20.27 9.39 -24.11
CA LEU A 89 19.04 8.73 -24.55
C LEU A 89 19.09 8.27 -26.01
N LEU A 90 19.83 8.96 -26.88
CA LEU A 90 19.79 8.73 -28.34
C LEU A 90 21.08 8.11 -28.90
N GLU A 91 22.22 8.23 -28.23
CA GLU A 91 23.52 7.77 -28.77
C GLU A 91 23.82 6.29 -28.44
N ASN A 92 23.06 5.68 -27.50
CA ASN A 92 23.15 4.24 -27.17
C ASN A 92 21.96 3.41 -27.70
N GLY A 93 21.11 4.00 -28.55
CA GLY A 93 19.88 3.39 -29.04
C GLY A 93 19.92 3.22 -30.55
N ASP A 94 20.46 2.08 -31.00
CA ASP A 94 20.16 1.42 -32.28
C ASP A 94 19.71 2.35 -33.42
N ASP A 95 20.70 2.87 -34.16
CA ASP A 95 20.52 3.72 -35.36
C ASP A 95 19.74 3.01 -36.50
N SER A 96 19.24 1.79 -36.31
CA SER A 96 18.51 1.01 -37.31
C SER A 96 17.13 1.55 -37.71
N PHE A 97 16.65 2.64 -37.09
CA PHE A 97 15.39 3.29 -37.44
C PHE A 97 15.53 4.60 -38.23
N ASP A 98 16.76 5.10 -38.45
CA ASP A 98 16.98 6.38 -39.17
C ASP A 98 17.45 6.20 -40.63
N GLU A 99 17.62 4.97 -41.13
CA GLU A 99 17.87 4.70 -42.55
C GLU A 99 16.56 4.51 -43.34
N GLU A 100 15.71 5.53 -43.45
CA GLU A 100 14.83 5.69 -44.63
C GLU A 100 14.26 7.12 -44.71
N LYS A 101 15.01 8.02 -45.35
CA LYS A 101 14.42 9.14 -46.12
C LYS A 101 15.34 9.73 -47.17
#